data_AF-A0A948YTW4-F1
#
_entry.id   AF-A0A948YTW4-F1
#
_cell.length_a   1.000
_cell.length_b   1.000
_cell.length_c   1.000
_cell.angle_alpha   90.00
_cell.angle_beta   90.00
_cell.angle_gamma   90.00
#
_symmetry.space_group_name_H-M   'P 1'
#
loop_
_entity.id
_entity.type
_entity.pdbx_description
1 polymer ?
#
loop_
_entity_poly.entity_id
_entity_poly.type
_entity_poly.pdbx_seq_one_letter_code
_entity_poly.pdbx_strand_id
1 'polypeptide(L)'
;RKPAYGWGGAMGPAQFLPSVWLQYKDKIAQLTGHNPPDPWDIEDAFVAASIKLTQAGAAAQTYNAEWKAAQIYFAGKRWNNKAYYFYGDQVMETASVIQEQLNIIVK
;
A
#
# COMPACT_ATOMS: atom_id res chain seq x y z
N ARG A 1 -28.43 -14.04 -1.44
CA ARG A 1 -27.22 -13.69 -2.25
C ARG A 1 -26.07 -13.50 -1.28
N LYS A 2 -24.96 -14.23 -1.41
CA LYS A 2 -23.76 -13.98 -0.59
C LYS A 2 -23.20 -12.59 -0.94
N PRO A 3 -22.78 -11.77 0.03
CA PRO A 3 -22.14 -10.49 -0.28
C PRO A 3 -20.88 -10.71 -1.13
N ALA A 4 -20.65 -9.81 -2.09
CA ALA A 4 -19.60 -9.91 -3.11
C ALA A 4 -18.36 -9.07 -2.75
N TYR A 5 -17.96 -9.05 -1.47
CA TYR A 5 -16.80 -8.27 -1.04
C TYR A 5 -15.97 -9.01 0.02
N GLY A 6 -14.65 -9.07 -0.22
CA GLY A 6 -13.60 -9.47 0.71
C GLY A 6 -13.60 -10.93 1.15
N TRP A 7 -12.57 -11.70 0.80
CA TRP A 7 -12.32 -13.04 1.36
C TRP A 7 -11.83 -12.99 2.82
N GLY A 8 -12.21 -11.97 3.62
CA GLY A 8 -11.92 -11.81 5.04
C GLY A 8 -10.58 -12.40 5.52
N GLY A 9 -9.54 -11.59 5.70
CA GLY A 9 -8.25 -12.12 6.14
C GLY A 9 -7.04 -11.21 5.94
N ALA A 10 -7.22 -10.05 5.31
CA ALA A 10 -6.24 -8.98 5.35
C ALA A 10 -6.12 -8.45 6.79
N MET A 11 -4.89 -8.21 7.23
CA MET A 11 -4.52 -7.81 8.58
C MET A 11 -4.09 -6.36 8.60
N GLY A 12 -4.44 -5.65 9.68
CA GLY A 12 -3.92 -4.33 9.95
C GLY A 12 -4.46 -3.20 9.05
N PRO A 13 -4.09 -1.95 9.36
CA PRO A 13 -4.52 -0.78 8.58
C PRO A 13 -4.00 -0.81 7.13
N ALA A 14 -2.85 -1.44 6.89
CA ALA A 14 -2.30 -1.60 5.54
C ALA A 14 -2.92 -2.78 4.76
N GLN A 15 -3.87 -3.52 5.34
CA GLN A 15 -4.63 -4.60 4.68
C GLN A 15 -3.75 -5.69 4.03
N PHE A 16 -2.69 -6.13 4.72
CA PHE A 16 -1.80 -7.19 4.22
C PHE A 16 -2.42 -8.57 4.37
N LEU A 17 -2.35 -9.41 3.32
CA LEU A 17 -2.64 -10.84 3.47
C LEU A 17 -1.57 -11.50 4.36
N PRO A 18 -1.90 -12.52 5.19
CA PRO A 18 -0.96 -13.11 6.13
C PRO A 18 0.29 -13.70 5.45
N SER A 19 0.12 -14.39 4.32
CA SER A 19 1.24 -14.94 3.55
C SER A 19 2.12 -13.87 2.91
N VAL A 20 1.58 -12.68 2.66
CA VAL A 20 2.35 -11.54 2.15
C VAL A 20 3.11 -10.90 3.30
N TRP A 21 2.47 -10.68 4.46
CA TRP A 21 3.12 -10.17 5.67
C TRP A 21 4.37 -10.96 6.04
N LEU A 22 4.27 -12.30 6.04
CA LEU A 22 5.39 -13.19 6.36
C LEU A 22 6.60 -13.03 5.43
N GLN A 23 6.42 -12.52 4.20
CA GLN A 23 7.53 -12.25 3.28
C GLN A 23 8.28 -10.96 3.63
N TYR A 24 7.64 -10.02 4.33
CA TYR A 24 8.22 -8.74 4.71
C TYR A 24 8.63 -8.67 6.19
N LYS A 25 8.15 -9.59 7.04
CA LYS A 25 8.33 -9.55 8.50
C LYS A 25 9.76 -9.24 8.95
N ASP A 26 10.77 -9.89 8.37
CA ASP A 26 12.17 -9.72 8.83
C ASP A 26 12.71 -8.34 8.42
N LYS A 27 12.27 -7.83 7.25
CA LYS A 27 12.63 -6.50 6.78
C LYS A 27 11.92 -5.40 7.56
N ILE A 28 10.66 -5.62 7.96
CA ILE A 28 9.91 -4.71 8.83
C ILE A 28 10.62 -4.63 10.18
N ALA A 29 10.89 -5.78 10.80
CA ALA A 29 11.60 -5.85 12.08
C ALA A 29 12.96 -5.14 12.06
N GLN A 30 13.70 -5.27 10.95
CA GLN A 30 14.98 -4.57 10.77
C GLN A 30 14.82 -3.05 10.71
N LEU A 31 13.74 -2.54 10.11
CA LEU A 31 13.53 -1.12 9.88
C LEU A 31 12.86 -0.41 11.07
N THR A 32 11.95 -1.08 11.77
CA THR A 32 11.20 -0.51 12.91
C THR A 32 11.82 -0.87 14.26
N GLY A 33 12.59 -1.95 14.33
CA GLY A 33 13.13 -2.48 15.59
C GLY A 33 12.14 -3.36 16.37
N HIS A 34 10.90 -3.49 15.92
CA HIS A 34 9.90 -4.36 16.55
C HIS A 34 10.15 -5.83 16.17
N ASN A 35 10.26 -6.71 17.17
CA ASN A 35 10.53 -8.13 16.94
C ASN A 35 9.76 -9.06 17.91
N PRO A 36 8.71 -9.78 17.45
CA PRO A 36 8.19 -9.76 16.08
C PRO A 36 7.46 -8.43 15.78
N PRO A 37 7.43 -8.00 14.50
CA PRO A 37 6.63 -6.85 14.10
C PRO A 37 5.15 -7.18 14.13
N ASP A 38 4.32 -6.19 14.44
CA ASP A 38 2.87 -6.29 14.62
C ASP A 38 2.12 -5.65 13.43
N PRO A 39 1.35 -6.39 12.62
CA PRO A 39 0.60 -5.79 11.52
C PRO A 39 -0.52 -4.86 11.98
N TRP A 40 -0.91 -4.85 13.25
CA TRP A 40 -1.84 -3.89 13.82
C TRP A 40 -1.18 -2.63 14.40
N ASP A 41 0.15 -2.64 14.56
CA ASP A 41 0.91 -1.43 14.85
C ASP A 41 0.99 -0.54 13.59
N ILE A 42 0.82 0.77 13.78
CA ILE A 42 0.77 1.72 12.67
C ILE A 42 2.13 1.81 11.98
N GLU A 43 3.23 1.86 12.73
CA GLU A 43 4.57 2.01 12.17
C GLU A 43 4.93 0.77 11.35
N ASP A 44 4.77 -0.42 11.92
CA ASP A 44 5.05 -1.69 11.22
C ASP A 44 4.19 -1.87 9.97
N ALA A 45 2.89 -1.54 10.04
CA ALA A 45 1.98 -1.66 8.91
C ALA A 45 2.34 -0.72 7.75
N PHE A 46 2.67 0.54 8.03
CA PHE A 46 3.02 1.51 6.99
C PHE A 46 4.46 1.31 6.48
N VAL A 47 5.39 0.81 7.29
CA VAL A 47 6.70 0.34 6.81
C VAL A 47 6.56 -0.87 5.88
N ALA A 48 5.69 -1.83 6.22
CA ALA A 48 5.39 -2.94 5.30
C ALA A 48 4.85 -2.42 3.96
N ALA A 49 3.91 -1.48 3.99
CA ALA A 49 3.34 -0.87 2.79
C ALA A 49 4.40 -0.14 1.96
N SER A 50 5.28 0.64 2.61
CA SER A 50 6.33 1.42 1.95
C SER A 50 7.34 0.51 1.23
N ILE A 51 7.74 -0.62 1.84
CA ILE A 51 8.61 -1.61 1.20
C ILE A 51 7.95 -2.15 -0.07
N LYS A 52 6.69 -2.60 0.02
CA LYS A 52 5.98 -3.20 -1.12
C LYS A 52 5.76 -2.20 -2.26
N LEU A 53 5.38 -0.96 -1.94
CA LEU A 53 5.20 0.11 -2.94
C LEU A 53 6.53 0.48 -3.61
N THR A 54 7.60 0.58 -2.82
CA THR A 54 8.95 0.88 -3.33
C THR A 54 9.44 -0.21 -4.29
N GLN A 55 9.26 -1.48 -3.92
CA GLN A 55 9.59 -2.62 -4.80
C GLN A 55 8.77 -2.62 -6.10
N ALA A 56 7.56 -2.04 -6.09
CA ALA A 56 6.73 -1.87 -7.27
C ALA A 56 7.12 -0.66 -8.14
N GLY A 57 8.11 0.14 -7.71
CA GLY A 57 8.68 1.26 -8.45
C GLY A 57 8.33 2.65 -7.92
N ALA A 58 7.58 2.77 -6.82
CA ALA A 58 7.14 4.05 -6.28
C ALA A 58 8.30 5.00 -5.89
N ALA A 59 9.51 4.47 -5.62
CA ALA A 59 10.68 5.28 -5.30
C ALA A 59 11.11 6.24 -6.43
N ALA A 60 10.64 6.05 -7.67
CA ALA A 60 10.85 7.03 -8.73
C ALA A 60 10.09 8.34 -8.51
N GLN A 61 9.09 8.37 -7.63
CA GLN A 61 8.30 9.56 -7.25
C GLN A 61 7.73 10.30 -8.47
N THR A 62 7.24 9.53 -9.44
CA THR A 62 6.50 10.05 -10.59
C THR A 62 5.08 9.53 -10.54
N TYR A 63 4.13 10.33 -11.03
CA TYR A 63 2.73 9.96 -11.09
C TYR A 63 2.50 8.54 -11.64
N ASN A 64 3.12 8.23 -12.78
CA ASN A 64 2.95 6.91 -13.42
C ASN A 64 3.55 5.76 -12.61
N ALA A 65 4.67 5.99 -11.91
CA ALA A 65 5.30 4.95 -11.09
C ALA A 65 4.50 4.68 -9.81
N GLU A 66 3.98 5.72 -9.17
CA GLU A 66 3.15 5.63 -7.97
C GLU A 66 1.78 5.02 -8.30
N TRP A 67 1.14 5.46 -9.39
CA TRP A 67 -0.10 4.88 -9.89
C TRP A 67 0.05 3.38 -10.17
N LYS A 68 1.14 3.00 -10.87
CA LYS A 68 1.45 1.59 -11.14
C LYS A 68 1.69 0.81 -9.84
N ALA A 69 2.42 1.38 -8.88
CA ALA A 69 2.67 0.74 -7.59
C ALA A 69 1.38 0.52 -6.79
N ALA A 70 0.47 1.49 -6.77
CA ALA A 70 -0.86 1.37 -6.17
C ALA A 70 -1.68 0.25 -6.85
N GLN A 71 -1.66 0.19 -8.18
CA GLN A 71 -2.32 -0.87 -8.94
C GLN A 71 -1.75 -2.25 -8.64
N ILE A 72 -0.42 -2.38 -8.51
CA ILE A 72 0.24 -3.63 -8.11
C ILE A 72 -0.12 -3.99 -6.67
N TYR A 73 -0.23 -3.00 -5.78
CA TYR A 73 -0.59 -3.24 -4.40
C TYR A 73 -1.96 -3.93 -4.28
N PHE A 74 -2.93 -3.48 -5.06
CA PHE A 74 -4.31 -3.97 -5.10
C PHE A 74 -4.49 -5.23 -5.96
N ALA A 75 -4.05 -5.21 -7.22
CA ALA A 75 -4.37 -6.24 -8.21
C ALA A 75 -3.20 -7.19 -8.53
N GLY A 76 -2.03 -7.00 -7.90
CA GLY A 76 -0.83 -7.82 -8.12
C GLY A 76 -0.44 -7.88 -9.60
N LYS A 77 -0.23 -9.09 -10.13
CA LYS A 77 0.14 -9.30 -11.55
C LYS A 77 -0.91 -8.79 -12.55
N ARG A 78 -2.16 -8.58 -12.12
CA ARG A 78 -3.26 -8.08 -12.96
C ARG A 78 -3.39 -6.56 -12.96
N TRP A 79 -2.41 -5.83 -12.42
CA TRP A 79 -2.41 -4.37 -12.30
C TRP A 79 -2.77 -3.63 -13.60
N ASN A 80 -2.36 -4.17 -14.76
CA ASN A 80 -2.60 -3.58 -16.08
C ASN A 80 -3.96 -3.97 -16.71
N ASN A 81 -4.87 -4.54 -15.92
CA ASN A 81 -6.24 -4.80 -16.36
C ASN A 81 -7.07 -3.52 -16.22
N LYS A 82 -7.59 -3.01 -17.34
CA LYS A 82 -8.41 -1.79 -17.41
C LYS A 82 -9.60 -1.79 -16.44
N ALA A 83 -10.15 -2.96 -16.13
CA ALA A 83 -11.26 -3.08 -15.17
C ALA A 83 -10.86 -2.70 -13.74
N TYR A 84 -9.56 -2.61 -13.43
CA TYR A 84 -9.04 -2.26 -12.10
C TYR A 84 -8.41 -0.87 -12.05
N TYR A 85 -8.36 -0.11 -13.15
CA TYR A 85 -7.66 1.20 -13.20
C TYR A 85 -8.23 2.20 -12.20
N PHE A 86 -9.53 2.10 -11.91
CA PHE A 86 -10.22 2.92 -10.94
C PHE A 86 -9.51 3.00 -9.58
N TYR A 87 -8.83 1.93 -9.15
CA TYR A 87 -8.18 1.91 -7.83
C TYR A 87 -6.95 2.84 -7.80
N GLY A 88 -6.07 2.70 -8.79
CA GLY A 88 -4.91 3.59 -8.95
C GLY A 88 -5.34 5.04 -9.15
N ASP A 89 -6.39 5.27 -9.95
CA ASP A 89 -6.93 6.62 -10.19
C ASP A 89 -7.39 7.27 -8.88
N GLN A 90 -8.18 6.55 -8.07
CA GLN A 90 -8.66 7.03 -6.76
C GLN A 90 -7.52 7.26 -5.75
N VAL A 91 -6.50 6.40 -5.76
CA VAL A 91 -5.32 6.57 -4.89
C VAL A 91 -4.56 7.85 -5.26
N MET A 92 -4.34 8.09 -6.55
CA MET A 92 -3.63 9.29 -7.01
C MET A 92 -4.46 10.56 -6.79
N GLU A 93 -5.78 10.51 -6.96
CA GLU A 93 -6.68 11.62 -6.60
C GLU A 93 -6.56 11.97 -5.11
N THR A 94 -6.62 10.95 -4.24
CA THR A 94 -6.47 11.14 -2.79
C THR A 94 -5.09 11.70 -2.45
N ALA A 95 -4.03 11.20 -3.08
CA ALA A 95 -2.68 11.70 -2.88
C ALA A 95 -2.53 13.16 -3.30
N SER A 96 -3.17 13.59 -4.40
CA SER A 96 -3.19 14.99 -4.84
C SER A 96 -3.85 15.89 -3.80
N VAL A 97 -5.02 15.49 -3.28
CA VAL A 97 -5.73 16.25 -2.24
C VAL A 97 -4.87 16.41 -0.98
N ILE A 98 -4.22 15.34 -0.54
CA ILE A 98 -3.31 15.39 0.61
C ILE A 98 -2.13 16.34 0.32
N GLN A 99 -1.51 16.24 -0.85
CA GLN A 99 -0.40 17.11 -1.22
C GLN A 99 -0.81 18.58 -1.29
N GLU A 100 -1.99 18.89 -1.82
CA GLU A 100 -2.55 20.24 -1.83
C GLU A 100 -2.75 20.79 -0.41
N GLN A 101 -3.29 19.99 0.50
CA GLN A 101 -3.46 20.36 1.91
C GLN A 101 -2.11 20.61 2.61
N LEU A 102 -1.11 19.76 2.36
CA LEU A 102 0.25 19.96 2.88
C LEU A 102 0.86 21.27 2.35
N ASN A 103 0.66 21.56 1.07
CA ASN A 103 1.15 22.81 0.44
C ASN A 103 0.50 24.07 1.05
N ILE A 104 -0.66 23.96 1.68
CA ILE A 104 -1.30 25.07 2.40
C ILE A 104 -0.66 25.27 3.77
N ILE A 105 -0.35 24.17 4.49
CA ILE A 105 0.17 24.20 5.87
C ILE A 105 1.65 24.57 5.92
N VAL A 106 2.42 24.25 4.88
CA VAL A 106 3.88 24.48 4.82
C VAL A 106 4.24 25.89 4.30
N LYS A 107 3.25 26.70 3.91
CA LYS A 107 3.42 28.12 3.57
C LYS A 107 3.36 29.00 4.81
#